data_AF-A0A2M7I4C0-F1
#
_entry.id   AF-A0A2M7I4C0-F1
#
_cell.length_a   1.000
_cell.length_b   1.000
_cell.length_c   1.000
_cell.angle_alpha   90.00
_cell.angle_beta   90.00
_cell.angle_gamma   90.00
#
_symmetry.space_group_name_H-M   'P 1'
#
loop_
_entity.id
_entity.type
_entity.pdbx_description
1 polymer ?
#
loop_
_entity_poly.entity_id
_entity_poly.type
_entity_poly.pdbx_seq_one_letter_code
_entity_poly.pdbx_strand_id
1 'polypeptide(L)'
;MIFISAIVAIVPMLIYLLLIWQFDRYDREPISLVLLNYFWGAVGAIFLSYIGSNYLLKFIGIFVQNPQTLDYSQTFIAAPLVEE
;
A
#
# COMPACT_ATOMS: atom_id res chain seq x y z
N MET A 1 -0.10 21.48 0.51
CA MET A 1 0.47 20.37 1.31
C MET A 1 0.35 19.02 0.61
N ILE A 2 -0.81 18.66 0.06
CA ILE A 2 -1.02 17.36 -0.63
C ILE A 2 0.01 17.10 -1.74
N PHE A 3 0.28 18.07 -2.62
CA PHE A 3 1.27 17.90 -3.70
C PHE A 3 2.68 17.62 -3.19
N ILE A 4 3.11 18.31 -2.12
CA ILE A 4 4.44 18.11 -1.53
C ILE A 4 4.52 16.70 -0.92
N SER A 5 3.49 16.29 -0.17
CA SER A 5 3.42 14.94 0.40
C SER A 5 3.43 13.86 -0.68
N ALA A 6 2.70 14.05 -1.78
CA ALA A 6 2.70 13.13 -2.91
C ALA A 6 4.08 13.02 -3.56
N ILE A 7 4.77 14.14 -3.79
CA ILE A 7 6.14 14.14 -4.33
C ILE A 7 7.08 13.38 -3.39
N VAL A 8 7.02 13.65 -2.09
CA VAL A 8 7.88 13.00 -1.09
C VAL A 8 7.61 11.50 -0.99
N ALA A 9 6.38 11.05 -1.21
CA ALA A 9 6.03 9.62 -1.22
C ALA A 9 6.44 8.91 -2.53
N ILE A 10 6.21 9.55 -3.68
CA ILE A 10 6.38 8.93 -5.00
C ILE A 10 7.86 8.91 -5.44
N VAL A 11 8.60 10.00 -5.20
CA VAL A 11 9.97 10.14 -5.73
C VAL A 11 10.93 9.05 -5.23
N PRO A 12 11.01 8.75 -3.92
CA PRO A 12 11.90 7.68 -3.44
C PRO A 12 11.59 6.32 -4.08
N MET A 13 10.30 6.03 -4.26
CA MET A 13 9.86 4.79 -4.87
C MET A 13 10.21 4.71 -6.37
N LEU A 14 10.04 5.80 -7.11
CA LEU A 14 10.45 5.85 -8.52
C LEU A 14 11.98 5.72 -8.67
N ILE A 15 12.76 6.33 -7.76
CA ILE A 15 14.22 6.15 -7.73
C ILE A 15 14.56 4.66 -7.54
N TYR A 16 13.91 3.99 -6.59
CA TYR A 16 14.12 2.56 -6.36
C TYR A 16 13.77 1.71 -7.59
N LEU A 17 12.64 2.00 -8.24
CA LEU A 17 12.21 1.33 -9.47
C LEU A 17 13.22 1.53 -10.61
N LEU A 18 13.75 2.74 -10.77
CA LEU A 18 14.78 3.06 -11.77
C LEU A 18 16.09 2.33 -11.49
N LEU A 19 16.49 2.19 -10.23
CA LEU A 19 17.68 1.43 -9.85
C LEU A 19 17.53 -0.06 -10.19
N ILE A 20 16.39 -0.66 -9.87
CA ILE A 20 16.09 -2.06 -10.24
C ILE A 20 16.15 -2.22 -11.77
N TRP A 21 15.45 -1.35 -12.49
CA TRP A 21 15.42 -1.37 -13.95
C TRP A 21 16.81 -1.19 -14.57
N GLN A 22 17.69 -0.38 -13.97
CA GLN A 22 19.06 -0.21 -14.42
C GLN A 22 19.92 -1.47 -14.20
N PHE A 23 19.72 -2.14 -13.05
CA PHE A 23 20.42 -3.38 -12.69
C PHE A 23 20.01 -4.57 -13.53
N ASP A 24 18.78 -4.55 -14.06
CA ASP A 24 18.39 -5.44 -15.13
C ASP A 24 19.16 -5.06 -16.41
N ARG A 25 20.38 -5.56 -16.56
CA ARG A 25 21.27 -5.20 -17.68
C ARG A 25 21.04 -6.07 -18.91
N TYR A 26 20.60 -7.31 -18.70
CA TYR A 26 20.61 -8.34 -19.74
C TYR A 26 19.24 -8.57 -20.38
N ASP A 27 18.12 -8.27 -19.69
CA ASP A 27 16.78 -8.44 -20.24
C ASP A 27 15.85 -7.27 -19.86
N ARG A 28 16.22 -6.07 -20.31
CA ARG A 28 15.50 -4.84 -19.95
C ARG A 28 14.08 -4.84 -20.50
N GLU A 29 13.13 -4.88 -19.58
CA GLU A 29 11.74 -4.57 -19.92
C GLU A 29 11.54 -3.09 -20.30
N PRO A 30 10.58 -2.78 -21.18
CA PRO A 30 10.19 -1.40 -21.45
C PRO A 30 9.63 -0.74 -20.19
N ILE A 31 10.07 0.48 -19.90
CA ILE A 31 9.70 1.24 -18.68
C ILE A 31 8.19 1.36 -18.50
N SER A 32 7.42 1.41 -19.59
CA SER A 32 5.95 1.46 -19.55
C SER A 32 5.33 0.21 -18.90
N LEU A 33 5.87 -0.98 -19.15
CA LEU A 33 5.39 -2.21 -18.53
C LEU A 33 5.75 -2.27 -17.04
N VAL A 34 6.96 -1.83 -16.69
CA VAL A 34 7.41 -1.75 -15.29
C VAL A 34 6.50 -0.82 -14.48
N LEU A 35 6.19 0.37 -15.02
CA LEU A 35 5.26 1.31 -14.39
C LEU A 35 3.84 0.76 -14.31
N LEU A 36 3.36 0.08 -15.35
CA LEU A 36 2.02 -0.51 -15.36
C LEU A 36 1.88 -1.61 -14.30
N ASN A 37 2.88 -2.49 -14.19
CA ASN A 37 2.93 -3.54 -13.18
C ASN A 37 2.92 -2.95 -11.76
N TYR A 38 3.77 -1.95 -11.52
CA TYR A 38 3.81 -1.25 -10.24
C TYR A 38 2.48 -0.55 -9.92
N PHE A 39 1.89 0.13 -10.91
CA PHE A 39 0.60 0.82 -10.76
C PHE A 39 -0.53 -0.16 -10.44
N TRP A 40 -0.59 -1.30 -11.14
CA TRP A 40 -1.57 -2.35 -10.87
C TRP A 40 -1.42 -2.90 -9.44
N GLY A 41 -0.18 -3.17 -9.02
CA GLY A 41 0.12 -3.60 -7.65
C GLY A 41 -0.33 -2.59 -6.61
N ALA A 42 0.00 -1.31 -6.80
CA ALA A 42 -0.37 -0.25 -5.86
C ALA A 42 -1.89 -0.02 -5.78
N VAL A 43 -2.56 0.12 -6.92
CA VAL A 43 -4.02 0.35 -6.97
C VAL A 43 -4.77 -0.86 -6.41
N GLY A 44 -4.37 -2.07 -6.80
CA GLY A 44 -4.96 -3.31 -6.30
C GLY A 44 -4.79 -3.46 -4.79
N ALA A 45 -3.56 -3.24 -4.28
CA ALA A 45 -3.27 -3.31 -2.85
C ALA A 45 -4.08 -2.29 -2.04
N ILE A 46 -4.20 -1.04 -2.51
CA ILE A 46 -5.02 -0.02 -1.82
C ILE A 46 -6.48 -0.46 -1.74
N PHE A 47 -7.05 -0.97 -2.84
CA PHE A 47 -8.45 -1.37 -2.89
C PHE A 47 -8.72 -2.58 -1.99
N LEU A 48 -7.86 -3.60 -2.06
CA LEU A 48 -7.95 -4.80 -1.22
C LEU A 48 -7.71 -4.47 0.25
N SER A 49 -6.73 -3.61 0.56
CA SER A 49 -6.46 -3.20 1.94
C SER A 49 -7.63 -2.43 2.54
N TYR A 50 -8.19 -1.48 1.80
CA TYR A 50 -9.36 -0.73 2.25
C TYR A 50 -10.53 -1.67 2.55
N ILE A 51 -10.82 -2.62 1.66
CA ILE A 51 -11.92 -3.57 1.84
C ILE A 51 -11.64 -4.50 3.03
N GLY A 52 -10.47 -5.13 3.06
CA GLY A 52 -10.07 -6.08 4.09
C GLY A 52 -10.07 -5.45 5.48
N SER A 53 -9.46 -4.26 5.62
CA SER A 53 -9.40 -3.54 6.88
C SER A 53 -10.80 -3.17 7.40
N ASN A 54 -11.70 -2.72 6.52
CA ASN A 54 -13.08 -2.40 6.91
C ASN A 54 -13.87 -3.62 7.37
N TYR A 55 -13.74 -4.76 6.68
CA TYR A 55 -14.44 -5.98 7.09
C TYR A 55 -13.89 -6.54 8.40
N LEU A 56 -12.56 -6.55 8.56
CA LEU A 56 -11.92 -7.04 9.76
C LEU A 56 -12.22 -6.16 10.97
N LEU A 57 -12.23 -4.84 10.81
CA LEU A 57 -12.65 -3.91 11.87
C LEU A 57 -14.10 -4.08 12.27
N LYS A 58 -15.01 -4.25 11.30
CA LYS A 58 -16.42 -4.55 11.60
C LYS A 58 -16.56 -5.83 12.42
N PHE A 59 -15.77 -6.85 12.09
CA PHE A 59 -15.75 -8.10 12.86
C PHE A 59 -15.24 -7.90 14.29
N ILE A 60 -14.13 -7.18 14.48
CA ILE A 60 -13.59 -6.84 15.80
C ILE A 60 -14.61 -6.00 16.61
N GLY A 61 -15.32 -5.09 15.95
CA GLY A 61 -16.34 -4.23 16.54
C GLY A 61 -17.55 -4.97 17.13
N ILE A 62 -17.75 -6.26 16.78
CA ILE A 62 -18.76 -7.11 17.43
C ILE A 62 -18.37 -7.39 18.89
N PHE A 63 -17.07 -7.52 19.16
CA PHE A 63 -16.53 -7.87 20.47
C PHE A 63 -16.06 -6.65 21.27
N VAL A 64 -15.58 -5.62 20.57
CA VAL A 64 -15.00 -4.41 21.18
C VAL A 64 -15.83 -3.20 20.79
N GLN A 65 -16.58 -2.66 21.76
CA GLN A 65 -17.48 -1.53 21.55
C GLN A 65 -16.86 -0.18 21.95
N ASN A 66 -15.71 -0.18 22.62
CA ASN A 66 -15.00 1.06 22.95
C ASN A 66 -14.34 1.64 21.69
N PRO A 67 -14.68 2.87 21.27
CA PRO A 67 -14.13 3.49 20.07
C PRO A 67 -12.61 3.62 20.08
N GLN A 68 -12.00 3.89 21.23
CA GLN A 68 -10.54 4.04 21.33
C GLN A 68 -9.82 2.71 21.11
N THR A 69 -10.34 1.63 21.68
CA THR A 69 -9.76 0.29 21.50
C THR A 69 -9.93 -0.21 20.07
N LEU A 70 -11.02 0.18 19.39
CA LEU A 70 -11.24 -0.17 17.98
C LEU A 70 -10.25 0.56 17.06
N ASP A 71 -9.96 1.83 17.33
CA ASP A 71 -8.96 2.63 16.59
C ASP A 71 -7.54 2.05 16.75
N TYR A 72 -7.17 1.66 17.98
CA TYR A 72 -5.92 0.93 18.19
C TYR A 72 -5.90 -0.42 17.47
N SER A 73 -7.01 -1.15 17.46
CA SER A 73 -7.11 -2.43 16.73
C SER A 73 -6.95 -2.24 15.23
N GLN A 74 -7.37 -1.11 14.66
CA GLN A 74 -7.11 -0.78 13.25
C GLN A 74 -5.62 -0.75 12.95
N THR A 75 -4.85 -0.06 13.78
CA THR A 75 -3.43 0.19 13.53
C THR A 75 -2.57 -1.02 13.87
N PHE A 76 -2.85 -1.70 14.98
CA PHE A 76 -2.02 -2.80 15.47
C PHE A 76 -2.39 -4.18 14.92
N ILE A 77 -3.64 -4.37 14.49
CA ILE A 77 -4.14 -5.68 14.07
C ILE A 77 -4.58 -5.63 12.62
N ALA A 78 -5.46 -4.69 12.25
CA ALA A 78 -6.08 -4.71 10.94
C ALA A 78 -5.10 -4.38 9.82
N ALA A 79 -4.36 -3.27 9.94
CA ALA A 79 -3.35 -2.89 8.97
C ALA A 79 -2.31 -4.01 8.72
N PRO A 80 -1.58 -4.52 9.73
CA PRO A 80 -0.56 -5.55 9.48
C PRO A 80 -1.13 -6.91 9.05
N LEU A 81 -2.37 -7.27 9.38
CA LEU A 81 -2.94 -8.53 8.87
C LEU A 81 -3.41 -8.45 7.42
N VAL A 82 -3.74 -7.24 6.95
CA VAL A 82 -4.36 -7.02 5.64
C VAL A 82 -3.35 -6.49 4.62
N GLU A 83 -2.34 -5.73 5.06
CA GLU A 83 -1.35 -5.08 4.20
C GLU A 83 -0.09 -5.91 3.94
N GLU A 84 0.13 -7.02 4.67
CA GLU A 84 1.19 -8.01 4.43
C GLU A 84 0.81 -9.02 3.34
#